data_AF-A0A2E9K2L2-F1
#
_entry.id   AF-A0A2E9K2L2-F1
#
_cell.length_a   1.000
_cell.length_b   1.000
_cell.length_c   1.000
_cell.angle_alpha   90.00
_cell.angle_beta   90.00
_cell.angle_gamma   90.00
#
_symmetry.space_group_name_H-M   'P 1'
#
loop_
_entity.id
_entity.type
_entity.pdbx_description
1 polymer ?
#
loop_
_entity_poly.entity_id
_entity_poly.type
_entity_poly.pdbx_seq_one_letter_code
_entity_poly.pdbx_strand_id
1 'polypeptide(L)'
;MKLINPIFYFSLLMFLSACSSTSVVQPHLEKPVDRWYEDTQLNALDIAYAKASWVYSIIADRTYLEDVTLCLPFSDTWREVIIDPKEYSKMQENGFDAQAWERVRGDNGKTELIIAFRGTDSFLSDFLYANLVFWEPLIGESQFVTAKKFRDAVLEKVDADPELKYDDLIFVGHSLGGGLAQYLQDYTVDSKAYVFNASPNRGRIYEKFGKPTAEKHVTRMYEKGEILQYLRYFSDIDRYDNDNPGKEGMQTRWIDFYKGNLFSNHSMKDFSTALVRLAVIGNDEEAKKVMAYMIERAETGISEHSQYCTIANTPKV
;
A
#
# COMPACT_ATOMS: atom_id res chain seq x y z
N MET A 1 35.31 18.07 4.24
CA MET A 1 33.95 17.68 4.70
C MET A 1 33.40 18.80 5.56
N LYS A 2 32.30 19.45 5.15
CA LYS A 2 31.63 20.45 5.98
C LYS A 2 30.76 19.70 7.00
N LEU A 3 31.05 19.88 8.28
CA LEU A 3 30.25 19.35 9.39
C LEU A 3 28.87 20.00 9.35
N ILE A 4 27.85 19.19 9.08
CA ILE A 4 26.45 19.59 9.16
C ILE A 4 26.11 19.73 10.64
N ASN A 5 25.45 20.84 11.01
CA ASN A 5 25.22 21.25 12.38
C ASN A 5 24.21 20.32 13.10
N PRO A 6 24.59 19.62 14.18
CA PRO A 6 23.72 18.66 14.88
C PRO A 6 22.48 19.30 15.52
N ILE A 7 22.46 20.64 15.68
CA ILE A 7 21.31 21.38 16.22
C ILE A 7 20.09 21.31 15.28
N PHE A 8 20.28 21.12 13.97
CA PHE A 8 19.17 21.02 13.02
C PHE A 8 18.37 19.72 13.19
N TYR A 9 19.02 18.62 13.59
CA TYR A 9 18.34 17.35 13.84
C TYR A 9 17.55 17.36 15.16
N PHE A 10 18.02 18.09 16.17
CA PHE A 10 17.38 18.09 17.50
C PHE A 10 16.08 18.91 17.54
N SER A 11 16.01 20.02 16.80
CA SER A 11 14.77 20.82 16.69
C SER A 11 13.70 20.17 15.80
N LEU A 12 14.10 19.36 14.83
CA LEU A 12 13.18 18.57 14.02
C LEU A 12 12.53 17.44 14.84
N LEU A 13 13.21 16.92 15.87
CA LEU A 13 12.74 15.82 16.71
C LEU A 13 11.64 16.22 17.73
N MET A 14 11.61 17.48 18.17
CA MET A 14 10.70 17.93 19.25
C MET A 14 9.29 18.35 18.77
N PHE A 15 9.06 18.44 17.46
CA PHE A 15 7.74 18.76 16.88
C PHE A 15 6.92 17.53 16.43
N LEU A 16 7.42 16.31 16.70
CA LEU A 16 6.91 15.07 16.08
C LEU A 16 5.99 14.21 16.99
N SER A 17 5.74 14.63 18.23
CA SER A 17 5.04 13.83 19.24
C SER A 17 3.55 14.15 19.41
N ALA A 18 2.95 14.98 18.55
CA ALA A 18 1.61 15.53 18.76
C ALA A 18 0.56 15.17 17.68
N CYS A 19 0.75 14.10 16.90
CA CYS A 19 -0.23 13.70 15.89
C CYS A 19 -0.52 12.19 15.94
N SER A 20 -1.28 11.76 16.96
CA SER A 20 -2.10 10.56 16.86
C SER A 20 -3.41 10.96 16.16
N SER A 21 -3.53 10.68 14.85
CA SER A 21 -4.79 10.87 14.14
C SER A 21 -5.80 9.83 14.60
N THR A 22 -6.55 10.16 15.66
CA THR A 22 -7.67 9.36 16.20
C THR A 22 -9.01 9.76 15.59
N SER A 23 -9.03 10.52 14.50
CA SER A 23 -10.26 10.81 13.76
C SER A 23 -10.40 9.77 12.64
N VAL A 24 -11.47 8.98 12.68
CA VAL A 24 -11.91 8.19 11.52
C VAL A 24 -12.15 9.18 10.38
N VAL A 25 -11.21 9.27 9.43
CA VAL A 25 -11.41 10.05 8.23
C VAL A 25 -12.44 9.30 7.42
N GLN A 26 -13.66 9.81 7.41
CA GLN A 26 -14.67 9.34 6.47
C GLN A 26 -14.08 9.55 5.07
N PRO A 27 -14.08 8.53 4.20
CA PRO A 27 -13.62 8.72 2.84
C PRO A 27 -14.36 9.92 2.26
N HIS A 28 -13.66 10.80 1.56
CA HIS A 28 -14.27 11.99 0.94
C HIS A 28 -15.16 11.55 -0.24
N LEU A 29 -16.34 11.00 0.07
CA LEU A 29 -17.34 10.49 -0.88
C LEU A 29 -18.22 11.59 -1.44
N GLU A 30 -18.33 12.71 -0.73
CA GLU A 30 -18.95 13.91 -1.25
C GLU A 30 -18.23 14.43 -2.50
N LYS A 31 -18.91 15.30 -3.25
CA LYS A 31 -18.26 16.10 -4.29
C LYS A 31 -16.99 16.71 -3.69
N PRO A 32 -15.84 16.55 -4.34
CA PRO A 32 -14.56 16.89 -3.77
C PRO A 32 -14.57 18.32 -3.24
N VAL A 33 -14.00 18.51 -2.05
CA VAL A 33 -13.84 19.81 -1.41
C VAL A 33 -12.99 20.69 -2.34
N ASP A 34 -13.65 21.61 -3.05
CA ASP A 34 -13.17 22.74 -3.88
C ASP A 34 -11.95 22.59 -4.80
N ARG A 35 -11.19 21.48 -4.83
CA ARG A 35 -9.98 21.34 -5.67
C ARG A 35 -9.63 19.88 -6.03
N TRP A 36 -10.60 19.08 -6.47
CA TRP A 36 -10.24 18.06 -7.47
C TRP A 36 -9.87 18.82 -8.74
N TYR A 37 -8.84 18.34 -9.41
CA TYR A 37 -8.07 19.12 -10.36
C TYR A 37 -8.81 19.23 -11.71
N GLU A 38 -9.90 20.02 -11.77
CA GLU A 38 -10.52 20.45 -13.04
C GLU A 38 -9.52 21.17 -13.97
N ASP A 39 -8.36 21.58 -13.45
CA ASP A 39 -7.27 22.27 -14.16
C ASP A 39 -6.08 21.39 -14.65
N THR A 40 -5.99 20.09 -14.35
CA THR A 40 -4.90 19.23 -14.85
C THR A 40 -5.54 18.46 -15.95
N GLN A 41 -4.83 18.39 -17.07
CA GLN A 41 -5.12 17.35 -18.03
C GLN A 41 -4.75 16.01 -17.38
N LEU A 42 -5.65 15.45 -16.57
CA LEU A 42 -5.66 14.03 -16.25
C LEU A 42 -5.58 13.33 -17.59
N ASN A 43 -4.42 12.75 -17.86
CA ASN A 43 -4.12 12.28 -19.19
C ASN A 43 -4.46 10.80 -19.30
N ALA A 44 -4.41 10.27 -20.51
CA ALA A 44 -4.68 8.86 -20.76
C ALA A 44 -3.76 7.92 -19.94
N LEU A 45 -2.56 8.37 -19.55
CA LEU A 45 -1.63 7.59 -18.74
C LEU A 45 -2.06 7.54 -17.28
N ASP A 46 -2.52 8.64 -16.68
CA ASP A 46 -3.06 8.64 -15.31
C ASP A 46 -4.22 7.65 -15.20
N ILE A 47 -5.12 7.68 -16.18
CA ILE A 47 -6.23 6.73 -16.29
C ILE A 47 -5.72 5.29 -16.43
N ALA A 48 -4.73 5.04 -17.29
CA ALA A 48 -4.16 3.70 -17.47
C ALA A 48 -3.54 3.15 -16.18
N TYR A 49 -2.81 3.99 -15.44
CA TYR A 49 -2.27 3.64 -14.12
C TYR A 49 -3.37 3.32 -13.12
N ALA A 50 -4.39 4.18 -13.01
CA ALA A 50 -5.50 3.95 -12.10
C ALA A 50 -6.24 2.65 -12.40
N LYS A 51 -6.55 2.36 -13.69
CA LYS A 51 -7.17 1.10 -14.09
C LYS A 51 -6.32 -0.13 -13.76
N ALA A 52 -5.00 -0.01 -13.87
CA ALA A 52 -4.08 -1.09 -13.55
C ALA A 52 -3.92 -1.33 -12.04
N SER A 53 -4.20 -0.33 -11.19
CA SER A 53 -3.75 -0.34 -9.79
C SER A 53 -4.84 -0.18 -8.73
N TRP A 54 -6.02 0.32 -9.05
CA TRP A 54 -7.02 0.72 -8.04
C TRP A 54 -7.44 -0.44 -7.12
N VAL A 55 -7.50 -1.68 -7.64
CA VAL A 55 -7.82 -2.83 -6.80
C VAL A 55 -6.73 -3.05 -5.74
N TYR A 56 -5.45 -2.93 -6.12
CA TYR A 56 -4.34 -3.07 -5.19
C TYR A 56 -4.25 -1.89 -4.22
N SER A 57 -4.73 -0.71 -4.61
CA SER A 57 -4.79 0.42 -3.67
C SER A 57 -5.81 0.13 -2.56
N ILE A 58 -6.98 -0.40 -2.90
CA ILE A 58 -7.95 -0.87 -1.90
C ILE A 58 -7.31 -1.91 -0.98
N ILE A 59 -6.58 -2.88 -1.53
CA ILE A 59 -5.90 -3.89 -0.72
C ILE A 59 -4.86 -3.25 0.23
N ALA A 60 -4.08 -2.28 -0.24
CA ALA A 60 -3.16 -1.54 0.61
C ALA A 60 -3.88 -0.79 1.75
N ASP A 61 -5.02 -0.14 1.45
CA ASP A 61 -5.87 0.54 2.45
C ASP A 61 -6.40 -0.42 3.52
N ARG A 62 -6.84 -1.62 3.11
CA ARG A 62 -7.44 -2.61 4.03
C ARG A 62 -6.49 -3.09 5.12
N THR A 63 -5.18 -3.08 4.87
CA THR A 63 -4.18 -3.47 5.87
C THR A 63 -4.16 -2.57 7.11
N TYR A 64 -4.77 -1.39 7.05
CA TYR A 64 -4.94 -0.49 8.19
C TYR A 64 -6.10 -0.87 9.12
N LEU A 65 -6.92 -1.85 8.73
CA LEU A 65 -8.01 -2.42 9.53
C LEU A 65 -9.02 -1.39 10.05
N GLU A 66 -9.26 -0.33 9.27
CA GLU A 66 -10.22 0.70 9.63
C GLU A 66 -11.66 0.18 9.50
N ASP A 67 -12.58 0.70 10.32
CA ASP A 67 -14.00 0.29 10.35
C ASP A 67 -14.70 0.49 9.00
N VAL A 68 -14.23 1.45 8.21
CA VAL A 68 -14.75 1.78 6.88
C VAL A 68 -13.64 1.54 5.87
N THR A 69 -13.76 0.49 5.08
CA THR A 69 -12.85 0.24 3.95
C THR A 69 -13.59 0.33 2.62
N LEU A 70 -12.82 0.59 1.56
CA LEU A 70 -13.27 0.49 0.18
C LEU A 70 -13.66 -0.95 -0.15
N CYS A 71 -14.71 -1.12 -0.96
CA CYS A 71 -15.15 -2.45 -1.35
C CYS A 71 -14.24 -3.05 -2.40
N LEU A 72 -13.94 -4.35 -2.27
CA LEU A 72 -13.30 -5.11 -3.32
C LEU A 72 -14.20 -5.21 -4.57
N PRO A 73 -13.62 -5.47 -5.75
CA PRO A 73 -14.36 -5.88 -6.93
C PRO A 73 -15.39 -6.98 -6.60
N PHE A 74 -16.65 -6.76 -7.00
CA PHE A 74 -17.78 -7.66 -6.78
C PHE A 74 -17.77 -8.85 -7.74
N SER A 75 -17.17 -8.70 -8.92
CA SER A 75 -17.02 -9.79 -9.89
C SER A 75 -15.89 -10.77 -9.55
N ASP A 76 -15.01 -10.40 -8.62
CA ASP A 76 -13.90 -11.24 -8.18
C ASP A 76 -14.32 -12.16 -7.02
N THR A 77 -13.60 -13.28 -6.88
CA THR A 77 -13.68 -14.13 -5.68
C THR A 77 -12.43 -13.93 -4.85
N TRP A 78 -12.60 -13.84 -3.53
CA TRP A 78 -11.53 -13.56 -2.59
C TRP A 78 -11.52 -14.58 -1.46
N ARG A 79 -10.34 -15.13 -1.16
CA ARG A 79 -10.11 -16.03 -0.02
C ARG A 79 -8.90 -15.56 0.75
N GLU A 80 -9.08 -15.26 2.03
CA GLU A 80 -7.95 -14.89 2.91
C GLU A 80 -7.07 -16.12 3.17
N VAL A 81 -5.76 -15.94 3.05
CA VAL A 81 -4.76 -16.97 3.35
C VAL A 81 -4.27 -16.76 4.78
N ILE A 82 -4.89 -17.50 5.71
CA ILE A 82 -4.60 -17.40 7.14
C ILE A 82 -3.43 -18.32 7.49
N ILE A 83 -2.34 -17.73 8.01
CA ILE A 83 -1.19 -18.46 8.57
C ILE A 83 -1.43 -18.79 10.06
N ASP A 84 -0.50 -19.53 10.69
CA ASP A 84 -0.64 -19.89 12.11
C ASP A 84 -0.77 -18.64 13.00
N PRO A 85 -1.86 -18.51 13.80
CA PRO A 85 -2.09 -17.31 14.61
C PRO A 85 -0.99 -17.04 15.64
N LYS A 86 -0.35 -18.08 16.20
CA LYS A 86 0.71 -17.89 17.19
C LYS A 86 1.99 -17.40 16.53
N GLU A 87 2.29 -17.88 15.34
CA GLU A 87 3.39 -17.36 14.53
C GLU A 87 3.12 -15.91 14.15
N TYR A 88 1.92 -15.60 13.68
CA TYR A 88 1.53 -14.25 13.31
C TYR A 88 1.60 -13.26 14.48
N SER A 89 1.08 -13.63 15.65
CA SER A 89 1.17 -12.77 16.84
C SER A 89 2.61 -12.43 17.25
N LYS A 90 3.56 -13.35 17.04
CA LYS A 90 5.00 -13.07 17.28
C LYS A 90 5.55 -12.07 16.26
N MET A 91 5.13 -12.18 15.01
CA MET A 91 5.53 -11.23 13.97
C MET A 91 5.05 -9.81 14.31
N GLN A 92 3.88 -9.67 14.93
CA GLN A 92 3.31 -8.37 15.33
C GLN A 92 4.04 -7.69 16.50
N GLU A 93 4.96 -8.37 17.21
CA GLU A 93 5.68 -7.81 18.37
C GLU A 93 6.54 -6.58 18.02
N ASN A 94 6.96 -6.42 16.75
CA ASN A 94 7.71 -5.26 16.27
C ASN A 94 6.84 -4.26 15.48
N GLY A 95 5.52 -4.34 15.62
CA GLY A 95 4.56 -3.47 14.92
C GLY A 95 4.31 -3.83 13.46
N PHE A 96 4.88 -4.95 12.97
CA PHE A 96 4.55 -5.51 11.67
C PHE A 96 3.08 -5.92 11.59
N ASP A 97 2.45 -5.71 10.44
CA ASP A 97 1.09 -6.15 10.15
C ASP A 97 0.97 -6.36 8.65
N ALA A 98 0.32 -7.44 8.25
CA ALA A 98 0.17 -7.85 6.86
C ALA A 98 -1.04 -8.76 6.68
N GLN A 99 -1.52 -8.84 5.46
CA GLN A 99 -2.61 -9.74 5.09
C GLN A 99 -2.30 -10.40 3.76
N ALA A 100 -2.85 -11.58 3.55
CA ALA A 100 -2.69 -12.33 2.32
C ALA A 100 -4.03 -12.82 1.79
N TRP A 101 -4.22 -12.74 0.47
CA TRP A 101 -5.43 -13.22 -0.19
C TRP A 101 -5.09 -13.95 -1.47
N GLU A 102 -5.84 -15.00 -1.74
CA GLU A 102 -6.05 -15.52 -3.07
C GLU A 102 -7.23 -14.77 -3.70
N ARG A 103 -7.00 -14.22 -4.89
CA ARG A 103 -8.00 -13.51 -5.69
C ARG A 103 -8.17 -14.23 -7.02
N VAL A 104 -9.39 -14.66 -7.33
CA VAL A 104 -9.76 -15.12 -8.68
C VAL A 104 -10.48 -13.99 -9.40
N ARG A 105 -9.90 -13.51 -10.49
CA ARG A 105 -10.43 -12.38 -11.24
C ARG A 105 -11.67 -12.74 -12.05
N GLY A 106 -12.72 -11.94 -11.94
CA GLY A 106 -13.97 -12.13 -12.68
C GLY A 106 -13.85 -11.90 -14.19
N ASP A 107 -12.87 -11.11 -14.63
CA ASP A 107 -12.72 -10.71 -16.04
C ASP A 107 -12.00 -11.77 -16.90
N ASN A 108 -11.07 -12.52 -16.32
CA ASN A 108 -10.23 -13.48 -17.07
C ASN A 108 -9.98 -14.80 -16.34
N GLY A 109 -10.48 -14.97 -15.11
CA GLY A 109 -10.30 -16.20 -14.32
C GLY A 109 -8.89 -16.43 -13.80
N LYS A 110 -7.95 -15.49 -13.98
CA LYS A 110 -6.60 -15.61 -13.41
C LYS A 110 -6.64 -15.55 -11.90
N THR A 111 -5.75 -16.31 -11.28
CA THR A 111 -5.61 -16.32 -9.83
C THR A 111 -4.36 -15.57 -9.39
N GLU A 112 -4.53 -14.62 -8.47
CA GLU A 112 -3.47 -13.79 -7.91
C GLU A 112 -3.30 -14.12 -6.42
N LEU A 113 -2.09 -14.45 -5.99
CA LEU A 113 -1.72 -14.47 -4.58
C LEU A 113 -1.20 -13.10 -4.20
N ILE A 114 -1.96 -12.38 -3.39
CA ILE A 114 -1.67 -11.00 -3.01
C ILE A 114 -1.21 -10.98 -1.55
N ILE A 115 -0.01 -10.47 -1.29
CA ILE A 115 0.54 -10.27 0.05
C ILE A 115 0.69 -8.76 0.28
N ALA A 116 -0.11 -8.21 1.18
CA ALA A 116 -0.16 -6.79 1.44
C ALA A 116 0.40 -6.45 2.82
N PHE A 117 1.22 -5.39 2.88
CA PHE A 117 1.86 -4.94 4.10
C PHE A 117 1.28 -3.62 4.55
N ARG A 118 0.96 -3.52 5.85
CA ARG A 118 0.55 -2.26 6.47
C ARG A 118 1.71 -1.28 6.49
N GLY A 119 1.39 0.00 6.29
CA GLY A 119 2.31 1.07 6.62
C GLY A 119 2.36 1.37 8.11
N THR A 120 2.77 2.57 8.46
CA THR A 120 2.77 3.08 9.83
C THR A 120 1.51 3.89 10.10
N ASP A 121 0.85 3.64 11.23
CA ASP A 121 -0.37 4.37 11.65
C ASP A 121 -0.03 5.77 12.22
N SER A 122 1.16 5.93 12.81
CA SER A 122 1.63 7.23 13.32
C SER A 122 2.77 7.78 12.45
N PHE A 123 2.41 8.62 11.48
CA PHE A 123 3.35 9.14 10.48
C PHE A 123 4.56 9.91 11.06
N LEU A 124 4.53 10.44 12.29
CA LEU A 124 5.64 11.25 12.83
C LEU A 124 6.49 10.53 13.89
N SER A 125 5.88 9.78 14.80
CA SER A 125 6.61 9.03 15.85
C SER A 125 7.18 7.72 15.32
N ASP A 126 6.43 7.00 14.51
CA ASP A 126 6.81 5.65 14.06
C ASP A 126 7.62 5.72 12.78
N PHE A 127 7.33 6.69 11.90
CA PHE A 127 8.00 6.81 10.62
C PHE A 127 9.50 7.09 10.76
N LEU A 128 9.91 8.00 11.64
CA LEU A 128 11.34 8.30 11.83
C LEU A 128 12.04 7.20 12.60
N TYR A 129 11.36 6.50 13.51
CA TYR A 129 11.96 5.37 14.21
C TYR A 129 12.08 4.16 13.27
N ALA A 130 11.01 3.75 12.58
CA ALA A 130 10.94 2.58 11.70
C ALA A 130 11.70 2.75 10.37
N ASN A 131 11.65 3.93 9.72
CA ASN A 131 12.38 4.13 8.46
C ASN A 131 13.87 4.44 8.66
N LEU A 132 14.30 4.76 9.88
CA LEU A 132 15.70 5.01 10.23
C LEU A 132 16.26 4.00 11.25
N VAL A 133 15.64 2.81 11.44
CA VAL A 133 16.29 1.69 12.15
C VAL A 133 17.47 1.21 11.31
N PHE A 134 18.59 1.92 11.39
CA PHE A 134 19.85 1.56 10.74
C PHE A 134 20.65 0.53 11.55
N TRP A 135 20.15 0.09 12.72
CA TRP A 135 20.92 -0.70 13.71
C TRP A 135 20.10 -1.86 14.31
N GLU A 136 20.14 -3.04 13.68
CA GLU A 136 19.53 -4.29 14.19
C GLU A 136 19.97 -4.72 15.61
N PRO A 137 21.24 -4.54 16.06
CA PRO A 137 21.68 -5.11 17.34
C PRO A 137 21.03 -4.52 18.59
N LEU A 138 20.39 -3.34 18.49
CA LEU A 138 19.84 -2.61 19.63
C LEU A 138 18.30 -2.61 19.69
N ILE A 139 17.61 -2.92 18.58
CA ILE A 139 16.18 -2.62 18.41
C ILE A 139 15.36 -3.89 18.07
N GLY A 140 16.01 -5.05 17.95
CA GLY A 140 15.34 -6.31 17.64
C GLY A 140 15.24 -6.59 16.14
N GLU A 141 14.42 -7.58 15.78
CA GLU A 141 14.23 -8.01 14.39
C GLU A 141 13.54 -6.92 13.56
N SER A 142 14.09 -6.63 12.37
CA SER A 142 13.52 -5.63 11.48
C SER A 142 12.21 -6.12 10.83
N GLN A 143 11.31 -5.18 10.52
CA GLN A 143 10.08 -5.49 9.79
C GLN A 143 10.35 -6.06 8.39
N PHE A 144 11.53 -5.82 7.79
CA PHE A 144 11.93 -6.44 6.53
C PHE A 144 12.17 -7.96 6.68
N VAL A 145 12.84 -8.36 7.75
CA VAL A 145 13.01 -9.79 8.08
C VAL A 145 11.65 -10.42 8.42
N THR A 146 10.82 -9.71 9.17
CA THR A 146 9.47 -10.17 9.52
C THR A 146 8.58 -10.33 8.29
N ALA A 147 8.61 -9.37 7.36
CA ALA A 147 7.88 -9.44 6.08
C ALA A 147 8.31 -10.66 5.24
N LYS A 148 9.59 -10.99 5.25
CA LYS A 148 10.11 -12.20 4.60
C LYS A 148 9.54 -13.47 5.26
N LYS A 149 9.54 -13.55 6.60
CA LYS A 149 8.94 -14.68 7.33
C LYS A 149 7.46 -14.82 7.01
N PHE A 150 6.71 -13.73 7.01
CA PHE A 150 5.28 -13.73 6.67
C PHE A 150 5.05 -14.26 5.26
N ARG A 151 5.80 -13.77 4.26
CA ARG A 151 5.75 -14.30 2.89
C ARG A 151 6.04 -15.80 2.86
N ASP A 152 7.11 -16.24 3.52
CA ASP A 152 7.52 -17.64 3.52
C ASP A 152 6.42 -18.53 4.13
N ALA A 153 5.80 -18.10 5.24
CA ALA A 153 4.67 -18.78 5.86
C ALA A 153 3.40 -18.82 4.97
N VAL A 154 3.11 -17.74 4.25
CA VAL A 154 2.01 -17.70 3.28
C VAL A 154 2.25 -18.68 2.12
N LEU A 155 3.47 -18.72 1.57
CA LEU A 155 3.82 -19.63 0.49
C LEU A 155 3.77 -21.09 0.96
N GLU A 156 4.29 -21.40 2.16
CA GLU A 156 4.16 -22.74 2.75
C GLU A 156 2.69 -23.15 2.92
N LYS A 157 1.84 -22.22 3.36
CA LYS A 157 0.39 -22.47 3.50
C LYS A 157 -0.28 -22.78 2.17
N VAL A 158 0.09 -22.05 1.10
CA VAL A 158 -0.41 -22.29 -0.26
C VAL A 158 0.09 -23.63 -0.80
N ASP A 159 1.37 -23.95 -0.63
CA ASP A 159 1.96 -25.21 -1.08
C ASP A 159 1.34 -26.44 -0.38
N ALA A 160 0.93 -26.28 0.88
CA ALA A 160 0.31 -27.34 1.68
C ALA A 160 -1.19 -27.53 1.40
N ASP A 161 -1.86 -26.56 0.78
CA ASP A 161 -3.30 -26.59 0.53
C ASP A 161 -3.58 -26.76 -0.97
N PRO A 162 -4.04 -27.95 -1.43
CA PRO A 162 -4.26 -28.21 -2.85
C PRO A 162 -5.38 -27.36 -3.48
N GLU A 163 -6.21 -26.71 -2.65
CA GLU A 163 -7.23 -25.78 -3.14
C GLU A 163 -6.65 -24.39 -3.42
N LEU A 164 -5.55 -23.99 -2.78
CA LEU A 164 -4.89 -22.70 -3.00
C LEU A 164 -3.95 -22.79 -4.20
N LYS A 165 -4.17 -21.93 -5.21
CA LYS A 165 -3.31 -21.85 -6.40
C LYS A 165 -3.18 -20.41 -6.84
N TYR A 166 -2.10 -20.07 -7.51
CA TYR A 166 -1.96 -18.74 -8.11
C TYR A 166 -1.15 -18.80 -9.40
N ASP A 167 -1.52 -17.93 -10.34
CA ASP A 167 -0.78 -17.66 -11.57
C ASP A 167 0.24 -16.53 -11.36
N ASP A 168 -0.08 -15.59 -10.47
CA ASP A 168 0.69 -14.37 -10.23
C ASP A 168 0.89 -14.15 -8.71
N LEU A 169 2.13 -13.90 -8.28
CA LEU A 169 2.46 -13.45 -6.92
C LEU A 169 2.64 -11.94 -6.89
N ILE A 170 1.87 -11.25 -6.04
CA ILE A 170 1.79 -9.79 -6.02
C ILE A 170 2.00 -9.28 -4.59
N PHE A 171 3.02 -8.43 -4.43
CA PHE A 171 3.24 -7.67 -3.20
C PHE A 171 2.56 -6.31 -3.27
N VAL A 172 1.90 -5.92 -2.19
CA VAL A 172 1.14 -4.67 -2.13
C VAL A 172 1.52 -3.90 -0.88
N GLY A 173 1.57 -2.57 -0.95
CA GLY A 173 1.73 -1.80 0.27
C GLY A 173 1.76 -0.29 0.10
N HIS A 174 1.50 0.39 1.21
CA HIS A 174 1.53 1.84 1.32
C HIS A 174 2.62 2.31 2.28
N SER A 175 3.22 3.48 2.06
CA SER A 175 4.22 4.05 2.99
C SER A 175 5.34 3.04 3.29
N LEU A 176 5.63 2.71 4.56
CA LEU A 176 6.56 1.65 4.95
C LEU A 176 6.21 0.29 4.32
N GLY A 177 4.94 -0.11 4.31
CA GLY A 177 4.47 -1.35 3.68
C GLY A 177 4.79 -1.40 2.19
N GLY A 178 4.78 -0.26 1.50
CA GLY A 178 5.24 -0.18 0.10
C GLY A 178 6.76 -0.42 -0.04
N GLY A 179 7.55 0.01 0.95
CA GLY A 179 8.97 -0.31 1.02
C GLY A 179 9.21 -1.81 1.26
N LEU A 180 8.44 -2.44 2.14
CA LEU A 180 8.45 -3.89 2.40
C LEU A 180 8.07 -4.69 1.16
N ALA A 181 6.99 -4.29 0.47
CA ALA A 181 6.53 -4.94 -0.76
C ALA A 181 7.59 -4.89 -1.87
N GLN A 182 8.22 -3.73 -2.08
CA GLN A 182 9.31 -3.60 -3.05
C GLN A 182 10.54 -4.42 -2.68
N TYR A 183 10.90 -4.42 -1.39
CA TYR A 183 11.99 -5.24 -0.90
C TYR A 183 11.76 -6.72 -1.23
N LEU A 184 10.59 -7.27 -0.91
CA LEU A 184 10.33 -8.68 -1.18
C LEU A 184 10.26 -9.01 -2.68
N GLN A 185 9.77 -8.10 -3.51
CA GLN A 185 9.77 -8.28 -4.96
C GLN A 185 11.19 -8.47 -5.50
N ASP A 186 12.16 -7.69 -5.01
CA ASP A 186 13.57 -7.81 -5.43
C ASP A 186 14.18 -9.20 -5.11
N TYR A 187 13.61 -9.95 -4.16
CA TYR A 187 14.08 -11.27 -3.71
C TYR A 187 13.08 -12.41 -3.98
N THR A 188 12.09 -12.21 -4.84
CA THR A 188 11.10 -13.24 -5.18
C THR A 188 10.93 -13.31 -6.69
N VAL A 189 11.37 -14.41 -7.30
CA VAL A 189 11.28 -14.64 -8.75
C VAL A 189 9.80 -14.69 -9.18
N ASP A 190 9.51 -14.25 -10.41
CA ASP A 190 8.17 -14.23 -11.00
C ASP A 190 7.12 -13.51 -10.16
N SER A 191 7.54 -12.44 -9.48
CA SER A 191 6.67 -11.63 -8.61
C SER A 191 6.55 -10.18 -9.06
N LYS A 192 5.43 -9.56 -8.69
CA LYS A 192 5.10 -8.15 -8.98
C LYS A 192 4.95 -7.36 -7.68
N ALA A 193 5.05 -6.04 -7.77
CA ALA A 193 4.68 -5.15 -6.67
C ALA A 193 3.83 -3.97 -7.14
N TYR A 194 2.77 -3.65 -6.39
CA TYR A 194 2.00 -2.42 -6.52
C TYR A 194 2.12 -1.62 -5.24
N VAL A 195 2.70 -0.42 -5.32
CA VAL A 195 2.98 0.36 -4.13
C VAL A 195 2.54 1.79 -4.26
N PHE A 196 2.09 2.33 -3.13
CA PHE A 196 1.40 3.60 -3.05
C PHE A 196 2.11 4.48 -2.04
N ASN A 197 2.53 5.68 -2.42
CA ASN A 197 3.31 6.57 -1.56
C ASN A 197 4.45 5.87 -0.80
N ALA A 198 5.07 4.86 -1.42
CA ALA A 198 6.02 3.98 -0.76
C ALA A 198 7.19 4.74 -0.13
N SER A 199 7.68 4.25 1.01
CA SER A 199 8.88 4.76 1.66
C SER A 199 10.10 4.62 0.75
N PRO A 200 11.04 5.59 0.79
CA PRO A 200 12.34 5.42 0.14
C PRO A 200 13.16 4.24 0.68
N ASN A 201 12.89 3.81 1.92
CA ASN A 201 13.58 2.65 2.49
C ASN A 201 13.04 1.36 1.85
N ARG A 202 13.79 0.82 0.90
CA ARG A 202 13.53 -0.47 0.23
C ARG A 202 14.36 -1.62 0.79
N GLY A 203 14.84 -1.46 2.02
CA GLY A 203 15.74 -2.40 2.65
C GLY A 203 17.13 -2.47 2.00
N ARG A 204 17.60 -1.38 1.38
CA ARG A 204 18.95 -1.31 0.78
C ARG A 204 20.07 -1.58 1.78
N ILE A 205 19.88 -1.16 3.03
CA ILE A 205 20.84 -1.45 4.11
C ILE A 205 20.88 -2.94 4.49
N TYR A 206 19.82 -3.68 4.14
CA TYR A 206 19.68 -5.11 4.29
C TYR A 206 20.16 -5.88 3.04
N GLU A 207 20.79 -5.21 2.05
CA GLU A 207 21.44 -5.87 0.88
C GLU A 207 22.53 -6.89 1.25
N LYS A 208 22.91 -6.99 2.53
CA LYS A 208 23.69 -8.11 3.06
C LYS A 208 23.02 -9.48 2.86
N PHE A 209 21.72 -9.52 2.55
CA PHE A 209 20.96 -10.75 2.29
C PHE A 209 21.11 -11.32 0.87
N GLY A 210 21.91 -10.69 0.01
CA GLY A 210 22.24 -11.21 -1.32
C GLY A 210 21.95 -10.19 -2.42
N LYS A 211 22.26 -10.57 -3.65
CA LYS A 211 21.90 -9.75 -4.82
C LYS A 211 20.42 -9.96 -5.12
N PRO A 212 19.66 -8.91 -5.49
CA PRO A 212 18.35 -9.07 -6.10
C PRO A 212 18.44 -10.11 -7.21
N THR A 213 17.53 -11.09 -7.19
CA THR A 213 17.52 -12.21 -8.14
C THR A 213 16.35 -12.15 -9.11
N ALA A 214 15.34 -11.35 -8.80
CA ALA A 214 14.15 -11.20 -9.60
C ALA A 214 14.31 -10.10 -10.66
N GLU A 215 13.69 -10.31 -11.81
CA GLU A 215 13.38 -9.22 -12.75
C GLU A 215 12.45 -8.23 -12.04
N LYS A 216 12.61 -6.93 -12.30
CA LYS A 216 11.80 -5.92 -11.63
C LYS A 216 10.44 -5.84 -12.29
N HIS A 217 9.37 -5.97 -11.52
CA HIS A 217 7.99 -5.72 -11.98
C HIS A 217 7.24 -4.88 -10.94
N VAL A 218 7.59 -3.60 -10.85
CA VAL A 218 7.12 -2.73 -9.77
C VAL A 218 6.30 -1.59 -10.35
N THR A 219 5.04 -1.45 -9.97
CA THR A 219 4.21 -0.26 -10.24
C THR A 219 4.15 0.62 -8.99
N ARG A 220 4.60 1.86 -9.12
CA ARG A 220 4.67 2.88 -8.06
C ARG A 220 3.71 4.00 -8.40
N MET A 221 2.89 4.34 -7.43
CA MET A 221 1.98 5.46 -7.52
C MET A 221 2.25 6.42 -6.39
N TYR A 222 2.45 7.68 -6.74
CA TYR A 222 2.78 8.74 -5.81
C TYR A 222 1.79 9.88 -5.94
N GLU A 223 1.33 10.39 -4.82
CA GLU A 223 0.65 11.69 -4.74
C GLU A 223 1.70 12.81 -4.79
N LYS A 224 1.45 13.87 -5.55
CA LYS A 224 2.33 15.04 -5.56
C LYS A 224 2.13 15.83 -4.27
N GLY A 225 3.24 16.34 -3.72
CA GLY A 225 3.23 17.14 -2.51
C GLY A 225 3.05 16.35 -1.22
N GLU A 226 3.06 15.02 -1.26
CA GLU A 226 3.11 14.24 -0.01
C GLU A 226 4.51 14.29 0.63
N ILE A 227 4.53 14.17 1.95
CA ILE A 227 5.70 14.38 2.82
C ILE A 227 6.94 13.53 2.48
N LEU A 228 6.78 12.31 1.98
CA LEU A 228 7.89 11.41 1.62
C LEU A 228 8.55 11.77 0.29
N GLN A 229 7.92 12.62 -0.53
CA GLN A 229 8.51 13.11 -1.77
C GLN A 229 9.88 13.74 -1.50
N TYR A 230 10.00 14.50 -0.40
CA TYR A 230 11.26 15.11 0.01
C TYR A 230 12.31 14.09 0.42
N LEU A 231 11.92 13.01 1.11
CA LEU A 231 12.85 11.96 1.52
C LEU A 231 13.31 11.12 0.33
N ARG A 232 12.40 10.80 -0.60
CA ARG A 232 12.75 10.17 -1.88
C ARG A 232 13.68 11.05 -2.69
N TYR A 233 13.58 12.37 -2.58
CA TYR A 233 14.47 13.31 -3.25
C TYR A 233 15.97 13.15 -2.85
N PHE A 234 16.27 12.45 -1.76
CA PHE A 234 17.67 12.21 -1.36
C PHE A 234 18.15 10.77 -1.54
N SER A 235 17.23 9.83 -1.77
CA SER A 235 17.52 8.40 -1.62
C SER A 235 17.10 7.55 -2.82
N ASP A 236 16.05 7.96 -3.52
CA ASP A 236 15.58 7.22 -4.69
C ASP A 236 16.25 7.75 -5.96
N ILE A 237 16.72 6.90 -6.85
CA ILE A 237 17.39 7.33 -8.10
C ILE A 237 16.38 7.34 -9.25
N ASP A 238 15.24 6.67 -9.06
CA ASP A 238 14.25 6.37 -10.09
C ASP A 238 12.93 7.08 -9.78
N ARG A 239 12.93 8.40 -10.01
CA ARG A 239 11.86 9.32 -9.60
C ARG A 239 10.97 9.80 -10.72
N TYR A 240 11.35 9.52 -11.97
CA TYR A 240 10.67 10.10 -13.12
C TYR A 240 9.45 9.26 -13.50
N ASP A 241 8.43 9.93 -14.02
CA ASP A 241 7.26 9.26 -14.58
C ASP A 241 7.66 8.34 -15.73
N ASN A 242 6.91 7.26 -15.91
CA ASN A 242 6.97 6.45 -17.12
C ASN A 242 5.61 5.88 -17.51
N ASP A 243 5.55 5.39 -18.75
CA ASP A 243 4.29 5.29 -19.48
C ASP A 243 3.75 3.85 -19.59
N ASN A 244 4.21 2.92 -18.74
CA ASN A 244 3.95 1.49 -18.92
C ASN A 244 3.48 0.76 -17.63
N PRO A 245 2.31 1.11 -17.07
CA PRO A 245 1.83 0.50 -15.83
C PRO A 245 1.74 -1.03 -15.95
N GLY A 246 2.19 -1.75 -14.91
CA GLY A 246 2.10 -3.21 -14.82
C GLY A 246 3.04 -4.02 -15.73
N LYS A 247 3.94 -3.36 -16.48
CA LYS A 247 4.95 -4.05 -17.31
C LYS A 247 6.24 -4.32 -16.54
N GLU A 248 7.14 -5.08 -17.19
CA GLU A 248 8.53 -5.25 -16.74
C GLU A 248 9.22 -3.90 -16.52
N GLY A 249 10.11 -3.86 -15.54
CA GLY A 249 10.80 -2.69 -15.04
C GLY A 249 10.16 -2.08 -13.80
N MET A 250 10.69 -0.93 -13.42
CA MET A 250 10.10 -0.05 -12.42
C MET A 250 9.23 0.96 -13.15
N GLN A 251 7.94 0.98 -12.84
CA GLN A 251 6.90 1.79 -13.43
C GLN A 251 6.45 2.82 -12.39
N THR A 252 6.67 4.10 -12.62
CA THR A 252 6.43 5.17 -11.65
C THR A 252 5.48 6.20 -12.22
N ARG A 253 4.47 6.58 -11.44
CA ARG A 253 3.56 7.68 -11.78
C ARG A 253 3.31 8.59 -10.60
N TRP A 254 3.52 9.88 -10.79
CA TRP A 254 3.16 10.95 -9.88
C TRP A 254 1.86 11.62 -10.33
N ILE A 255 0.83 11.52 -9.51
CA ILE A 255 -0.49 12.11 -9.74
C ILE A 255 -0.73 13.19 -8.71
N ASP A 256 -1.42 14.26 -9.09
CA ASP A 256 -1.79 15.37 -8.22
C ASP A 256 -3.31 15.33 -8.02
N PHE A 257 -3.77 14.56 -7.04
CA PHE A 257 -5.19 14.49 -6.71
C PHE A 257 -5.63 15.61 -5.76
N TYR A 258 -4.73 16.08 -4.89
CA TYR A 258 -5.07 16.92 -3.76
C TYR A 258 -4.15 18.14 -3.62
N LYS A 259 -4.75 19.35 -3.67
CA LYS A 259 -4.10 20.60 -3.22
C LYS A 259 -4.16 20.69 -1.69
N GLY A 260 -3.37 19.87 -1.00
CA GLY A 260 -3.47 19.65 0.44
C GLY A 260 -2.18 19.88 1.24
N ASN A 261 -2.26 19.58 2.54
CA ASN A 261 -1.12 19.54 3.44
C ASN A 261 -0.32 18.22 3.22
N LEU A 262 0.97 18.23 3.55
CA LEU A 262 1.89 17.12 3.29
C LEU A 262 1.44 15.75 3.86
N PHE A 263 0.58 15.75 4.89
CA PHE A 263 0.14 14.55 5.60
C PHE A 263 -1.18 13.99 5.07
N SER A 264 -2.15 14.85 4.77
CA SER A 264 -3.43 14.45 4.15
C SER A 264 -3.19 13.85 2.77
N ASN A 265 -2.21 14.36 2.02
CA ASN A 265 -1.80 13.79 0.73
C ASN A 265 -1.15 12.39 0.86
N HIS A 266 -0.83 11.95 2.09
CA HIS A 266 -0.28 10.62 2.37
C HIS A 266 -1.34 9.62 2.89
N SER A 267 -2.62 10.00 2.89
CA SER A 267 -3.73 9.13 3.30
C SER A 267 -3.98 8.02 2.27
N MET A 268 -3.87 6.75 2.67
CA MET A 268 -4.08 5.63 1.75
C MET A 268 -5.54 5.51 1.31
N LYS A 269 -6.48 5.80 2.21
CA LYS A 269 -7.91 5.78 1.94
C LYS A 269 -8.30 6.82 0.90
N ASP A 270 -7.84 8.06 1.07
CA ASP A 270 -8.13 9.14 0.13
C ASP A 270 -7.45 8.88 -1.22
N PHE A 271 -6.20 8.40 -1.19
CA PHE A 271 -5.48 8.07 -2.41
C PHE A 271 -6.17 6.93 -3.19
N SER A 272 -6.60 5.87 -2.49
CA SER A 272 -7.35 4.78 -3.10
C SER A 272 -8.70 5.22 -3.65
N THR A 273 -9.44 6.07 -2.91
CA THR A 273 -10.71 6.62 -3.38
C THR A 273 -10.51 7.43 -4.67
N ALA A 274 -9.44 8.23 -4.75
CA ALA A 274 -9.09 8.97 -5.95
C ALA A 274 -8.75 8.05 -7.15
N LEU A 275 -8.03 6.95 -6.91
CA LEU A 275 -7.74 5.97 -7.95
C LEU A 275 -8.98 5.25 -8.47
N VAL A 276 -9.91 4.86 -7.59
CA VAL A 276 -11.20 4.28 -8.00
C VAL A 276 -11.97 5.29 -8.86
N ARG A 277 -12.06 6.55 -8.43
CA ARG A 277 -12.71 7.62 -9.20
C ARG A 277 -12.07 7.81 -10.58
N LEU A 278 -10.75 7.82 -10.64
CA LEU A 278 -10.03 7.97 -11.91
C LEU A 278 -10.24 6.76 -12.83
N ALA A 279 -10.32 5.54 -12.29
CA ALA A 279 -10.70 4.35 -13.04
C ALA A 279 -12.15 4.43 -13.59
N VAL A 280 -13.09 5.00 -12.81
CA VAL A 280 -14.47 5.28 -13.26
C VAL A 280 -14.47 6.23 -14.47
N ILE A 281 -13.68 7.32 -14.43
CA ILE A 281 -13.50 8.23 -15.56
C ILE A 281 -12.93 7.50 -16.79
N GLY A 282 -12.04 6.53 -16.55
CA GLY A 282 -11.50 5.61 -17.54
C GLY A 282 -12.45 4.52 -18.05
N ASN A 283 -13.75 4.63 -17.73
CA ASN A 283 -14.78 3.65 -18.05
C ASN A 283 -14.46 2.22 -17.57
N ASP A 284 -13.91 2.09 -16.36
CA ASP A 284 -13.80 0.79 -15.68
C ASP A 284 -15.16 0.42 -15.05
N GLU A 285 -15.80 -0.63 -15.58
CA GLU A 285 -17.15 -1.04 -15.16
C GLU A 285 -17.20 -1.58 -13.73
N GLU A 286 -16.10 -2.15 -13.25
CA GLU A 286 -16.05 -2.71 -11.89
C GLU A 286 -15.81 -1.59 -10.87
N ALA A 287 -14.93 -0.64 -11.18
CA ALA A 287 -14.75 0.58 -10.38
C ALA A 287 -16.06 1.39 -10.29
N LYS A 288 -16.88 1.43 -11.35
CA LYS A 288 -18.22 2.08 -11.34
C LYS A 288 -19.13 1.45 -10.31
N LYS A 289 -19.18 0.11 -10.24
CA LYS A 289 -20.00 -0.59 -9.23
C LYS A 289 -19.51 -0.30 -7.82
N VAL A 290 -18.19 -0.37 -7.60
CA VAL A 290 -17.58 -0.07 -6.29
C VAL A 290 -17.93 1.36 -5.86
N MET A 291 -17.73 2.34 -6.74
CA MET A 291 -18.05 3.74 -6.47
C MET A 291 -19.56 3.97 -6.22
N ALA A 292 -20.43 3.34 -7.00
CA ALA A 292 -21.88 3.44 -6.82
C ALA A 292 -22.32 2.91 -5.44
N TYR A 293 -21.82 1.73 -5.05
CA TYR A 293 -22.11 1.15 -3.74
C TYR A 293 -21.60 2.03 -2.60
N MET A 294 -20.41 2.61 -2.76
CA MET A 294 -19.86 3.53 -1.77
C MET A 294 -20.71 4.78 -1.56
N ILE A 295 -21.20 5.38 -2.65
CA ILE A 295 -22.11 6.53 -2.62
C ILE A 295 -23.41 6.13 -1.92
N GLU A 296 -24.02 5.01 -2.31
CA GLU A 296 -25.24 4.50 -1.69
C GLU A 296 -25.07 4.26 -0.18
N ARG A 297 -23.95 3.65 0.23
CA ARG A 297 -23.63 3.42 1.65
C ARG A 297 -23.53 4.74 2.43
N ALA A 298 -22.93 5.78 1.83
CA ALA A 298 -22.81 7.09 2.46
C ALA A 298 -24.16 7.79 2.60
N GLU A 299 -25.04 7.67 1.59
CA GLU A 299 -26.36 8.30 1.59
C GLU A 299 -27.35 7.61 2.53
N THR A 300 -27.32 6.28 2.58
CA THR A 300 -28.32 5.47 3.31
C THR A 300 -27.93 5.19 4.75
N GLY A 301 -26.64 5.31 5.10
CA GLY A 301 -26.13 4.93 6.41
C GLY A 301 -26.25 3.43 6.72
N ILE A 302 -26.53 2.59 5.71
CA ILE A 302 -26.67 1.14 5.89
C ILE A 302 -25.31 0.57 6.35
N SER A 303 -25.33 -0.01 7.55
CA SER A 303 -24.19 -0.71 8.16
C SER A 303 -24.13 -2.19 7.83
N GLU A 304 -25.14 -2.75 7.15
CA GLU A 304 -25.06 -4.13 6.65
C GLU A 304 -24.03 -4.16 5.52
N HIS A 305 -22.85 -4.62 5.88
CA HIS A 305 -21.75 -4.69 4.98
C HIS A 305 -21.92 -5.90 4.06
N SER A 306 -21.99 -5.63 2.76
CA SER A 306 -21.63 -6.60 1.75
C SER A 306 -20.29 -7.26 2.12
N GLN A 307 -20.18 -8.59 1.97
CA GLN A 307 -18.96 -9.36 2.27
C GLN A 307 -17.70 -8.77 1.60
N TYR A 308 -17.89 -8.07 0.48
CA TYR A 308 -16.86 -7.39 -0.30
C TYR A 308 -16.32 -6.11 0.37
N CYS A 309 -17.04 -5.56 1.35
CA CYS A 309 -16.74 -4.31 2.04
C CYS A 309 -16.46 -4.50 3.54
N THR A 310 -16.78 -5.66 4.10
CA THR A 310 -16.30 -6.07 5.43
C THR A 310 -14.92 -6.66 5.31
N ILE A 311 -14.01 -6.21 6.18
CA ILE A 311 -12.90 -7.07 6.60
C ILE A 311 -13.59 -8.31 7.16
N ALA A 312 -13.40 -9.48 6.53
CA ALA A 312 -13.89 -10.73 7.09
C ALA A 312 -13.48 -10.70 8.55
N ASN A 313 -14.39 -10.89 9.50
CA ASN A 313 -14.10 -10.78 10.93
C ASN A 313 -12.98 -11.77 11.29
N THR A 314 -11.73 -11.37 11.07
CA THR A 314 -10.56 -12.07 11.56
C THR A 314 -10.78 -12.10 13.06
N PRO A 315 -10.80 -13.27 13.71
CA PRO A 315 -10.94 -13.34 15.15
C PRO A 315 -9.91 -12.38 15.74
N LYS A 316 -10.35 -11.32 16.43
CA LYS A 316 -9.43 -10.49 17.22
C LYS A 316 -8.80 -11.43 18.23
N VAL A 317 -7.53 -11.77 18.02
CA VAL A 317 -6.73 -12.58 18.94
C VAL A 317 -6.48 -11.78 20.22
#